data_AF-A0A3E0H141-F1
#
_entry.id   AF-A0A3E0H141-F1
#
_cell.length_a   1.000
_cell.length_b   1.000
_cell.length_c   1.000
_cell.angle_alpha   90.00
_cell.angle_beta   90.00
_cell.angle_gamma   90.00
#
_symmetry.space_group_name_H-M   'P 1'
#
loop_
_entity.id
_entity.type
_entity.pdbx_description
1 polymer ?
#
loop_
_entity_poly.entity_id
_entity_poly.type
_entity_poly.pdbx_seq_one_letter_code
_entity_poly.pdbx_strand_id
1 'polypeptide(L)'
;MSDNMTSATPSTHAKPPINWLGASVLVSTPILALLILPTYAWFADFSTAAWVSFIVLSILNGMAITGGYHRLWAHRAYEAHWSLRIFYMLFGAMATQNSILVWASGHRTHHRHVDDVDHDPYSSKRGFWFSHIGWMLRKYESGKEDFRNAPDLLSDPIVMFQHKHYLAIVLAMNVGLPLLIGAMVGDVWGVLLLGGLFRLVYSHHTTFFINSLAHMWGSRPYTDENTARDNGFLALFTYGEGYHNYHHIFQYDYRNGIRWYQFDPTKWLILALSWVGITRNLKRCPEFAIEKAKLTMQFKQAESKLSLIAVGHAQLESWRAKLTQESEHFSQVMTDWSQLKEAWYGEKKRQLLQKWEEANFRNRFQEIEYRLKMQRKRLRLLTAQVTA
;
A
#
# COMPACT_ATOMS: atom_id res chain seq x y z
N MET A 1 -25.08 33.40 38.50
CA MET A 1 -23.82 33.38 37.73
C MET A 1 -23.97 32.29 36.70
N SER A 2 -24.35 32.69 35.49
CA SER A 2 -24.61 31.85 34.33
C SER A 2 -23.32 31.65 33.56
N ASP A 3 -22.80 30.44 33.53
CA ASP A 3 -21.66 30.09 32.68
C ASP A 3 -22.12 30.02 31.22
N ASN A 4 -21.60 30.97 30.44
CA ASN A 4 -21.84 31.11 29.02
C ASN A 4 -21.36 29.86 28.27
N MET A 5 -22.32 29.12 27.70
CA MET A 5 -22.08 28.30 26.52
C MET A 5 -21.50 29.20 25.42
N THR A 6 -20.19 29.09 25.20
CA THR A 6 -19.57 29.64 23.99
C THR A 6 -19.97 28.75 22.83
N SER A 7 -20.93 29.23 22.05
CA SER A 7 -21.24 28.72 20.72
C SER A 7 -19.98 28.77 19.88
N ALA A 8 -19.44 27.60 19.52
CA ALA A 8 -18.41 27.49 18.50
C ALA A 8 -18.99 28.06 17.20
N THR A 9 -18.45 29.20 16.78
CA THR A 9 -18.70 29.76 15.45
C THR A 9 -18.18 28.78 14.40
N PRO A 10 -18.86 28.61 13.25
CA PRO A 10 -18.32 27.81 12.17
C PRO A 10 -17.05 28.50 11.69
N SER A 11 -15.89 27.86 11.85
CA SER A 11 -14.64 28.36 11.25
C SER A 11 -14.87 28.48 9.75
N THR A 12 -14.92 29.71 9.26
CA THR A 12 -14.87 30.01 7.83
C THR A 12 -13.47 29.68 7.33
N HIS A 13 -13.16 28.40 7.16
CA HIS A 13 -11.91 27.99 6.54
C HIS A 13 -11.85 28.57 5.13
N ALA A 14 -11.05 29.63 4.98
CA ALA A 14 -10.76 30.22 3.69
C ALA A 14 -10.29 29.11 2.74
N LYS A 15 -10.85 29.09 1.52
CA LYS A 15 -10.51 28.06 0.52
C LYS A 15 -8.99 28.08 0.30
N PRO A 16 -8.28 26.95 0.46
CA PRO A 16 -6.83 26.92 0.31
C PRO A 16 -6.37 27.37 -1.09
N PRO A 17 -5.15 27.92 -1.22
CA PRO A 17 -4.65 28.42 -2.49
C PRO A 17 -4.53 27.32 -3.53
N ILE A 18 -4.65 27.69 -4.80
CA ILE A 18 -4.59 26.75 -5.93
C ILE A 18 -3.16 26.21 -6.06
N ASN A 19 -3.05 24.90 -6.28
CA ASN A 19 -1.81 24.27 -6.71
C ASN A 19 -1.70 24.43 -8.24
N TRP A 20 -1.23 25.58 -8.71
CA TRP A 20 -1.24 25.90 -10.14
C TRP A 20 -0.55 24.85 -11.01
N LEU A 21 0.62 24.34 -10.60
CA LEU A 21 1.32 23.31 -11.36
C LEU A 21 0.49 22.02 -11.50
N GLY A 22 0.01 21.48 -10.37
CA GLY A 22 -0.81 20.27 -10.37
C GLY A 22 -2.13 20.47 -11.12
N ALA A 23 -2.81 21.59 -10.88
CA ALA A 23 -4.06 21.93 -11.54
C ALA A 23 -3.88 22.08 -13.05
N SER A 24 -2.82 22.76 -13.52
CA SER A 24 -2.53 22.89 -14.94
C SER A 24 -2.34 21.52 -15.59
N VAL A 25 -1.56 20.61 -15.01
CA VAL A 25 -1.36 19.27 -15.59
C VAL A 25 -2.65 18.46 -15.59
N LEU A 26 -3.35 18.40 -14.44
CA LEU A 26 -4.54 17.56 -14.26
C LEU A 26 -5.75 18.05 -15.04
N VAL A 27 -5.86 19.35 -15.33
CA VAL A 27 -6.96 19.92 -16.11
C VAL A 27 -6.63 19.98 -17.60
N SER A 28 -5.41 20.36 -17.96
CA SER A 28 -5.06 20.50 -19.38
C SER A 28 -4.91 19.16 -20.09
N THR A 29 -4.33 18.13 -19.44
CA THR A 29 -4.05 16.86 -20.14
C THR A 29 -5.31 16.12 -20.61
N PRO A 30 -6.42 16.02 -19.84
CA PRO A 30 -7.66 15.45 -20.35
C PRO A 30 -8.29 16.29 -21.46
N ILE A 31 -8.24 17.62 -21.36
CA ILE A 31 -8.76 18.53 -22.40
C ILE A 31 -7.97 18.34 -23.70
N LEU A 32 -6.64 18.33 -23.62
CA LEU A 32 -5.76 18.08 -24.77
C LEU A 32 -6.03 16.69 -25.36
N ALA A 33 -6.22 15.67 -24.54
CA ALA A 33 -6.55 14.33 -25.03
C ALA A 33 -7.90 14.32 -25.78
N LEU A 34 -8.93 14.95 -25.21
CA LEU A 34 -10.27 15.03 -25.82
C LEU A 34 -10.29 15.82 -27.13
N LEU A 35 -9.43 16.81 -27.30
CA LEU A 35 -9.36 17.62 -28.52
C LEU A 35 -8.43 17.00 -29.56
N ILE A 36 -7.21 16.62 -29.17
CA ILE A 36 -6.16 16.21 -30.11
C ILE A 36 -6.39 14.80 -30.63
N LEU A 37 -6.80 13.83 -29.79
CA LEU A 37 -6.94 12.45 -30.27
C LEU A 37 -8.01 12.29 -31.35
N PRO A 38 -9.25 12.81 -31.19
CA PRO A 38 -10.27 12.72 -32.24
C PRO A 38 -9.88 13.50 -33.48
N THR A 39 -9.25 14.67 -33.32
CA THR A 39 -8.76 15.47 -34.46
C THR A 39 -7.69 14.71 -35.23
N TYR A 40 -6.72 14.10 -34.54
CA TYR A 40 -5.70 13.27 -35.18
C TYR A 40 -6.34 12.09 -35.92
N ALA A 41 -7.24 11.36 -35.26
CA ALA A 41 -7.97 10.23 -35.84
C ALA A 41 -8.82 10.59 -37.07
N TRP A 42 -9.17 11.87 -37.24
CA TRP A 42 -9.86 12.35 -38.43
C TRP A 42 -8.95 12.47 -39.65
N PHE A 43 -7.66 12.78 -39.43
CA PHE A 43 -6.68 13.01 -40.50
C PHE A 43 -5.70 11.85 -40.71
N ALA A 44 -5.51 10.99 -39.72
CA ALA A 44 -4.59 9.87 -39.75
C ALA A 44 -5.06 8.73 -38.83
N ASP A 45 -4.80 7.50 -39.24
CA ASP A 45 -5.07 6.32 -38.41
C ASP A 45 -3.99 6.11 -37.35
N PHE A 46 -4.39 5.57 -36.20
CA PHE A 46 -3.45 5.05 -35.22
C PHE A 46 -2.95 3.67 -35.66
N SER A 47 -1.63 3.51 -35.80
CA SER A 47 -1.06 2.20 -36.12
C SER A 47 -1.34 1.18 -35.02
N THR A 48 -1.29 -0.11 -35.38
CA THR A 48 -1.33 -1.20 -34.38
C THR A 48 -0.22 -1.04 -33.34
N ALA A 49 0.97 -0.55 -33.74
CA ALA A 49 2.09 -0.31 -32.84
C ALA A 49 1.77 0.79 -31.80
N ALA A 50 1.02 1.83 -32.15
CA ALA A 50 0.58 2.86 -31.21
C ALA A 50 -0.39 2.31 -30.15
N TRP A 51 -1.36 1.48 -30.55
CA TRP A 51 -2.27 0.81 -29.62
C TRP A 51 -1.56 -0.17 -28.69
N VAL A 52 -0.65 -0.99 -29.24
CA VAL A 52 0.19 -1.90 -28.44
C VAL A 52 1.05 -1.11 -27.45
N SER A 53 1.63 0.01 -27.88
CA SER A 53 2.41 0.89 -27.01
C SER A 53 1.58 1.46 -25.87
N PHE A 54 0.35 1.91 -26.14
CA PHE A 54 -0.59 2.34 -25.10
C PHE A 54 -0.85 1.23 -24.07
N ILE A 55 -1.18 0.01 -24.51
CA ILE A 55 -1.48 -1.10 -23.60
C ILE A 55 -0.26 -1.47 -22.76
N VAL A 56 0.89 -1.69 -23.40
CA VAL A 56 2.12 -2.11 -22.73
C VAL A 56 2.59 -1.06 -21.74
N LEU A 57 2.67 0.21 -22.15
CA LEU A 57 3.11 1.28 -21.26
C LEU A 57 2.13 1.51 -20.11
N SER A 58 0.82 1.34 -20.32
CA SER A 58 -0.18 1.37 -19.24
C SER A 58 0.07 0.27 -18.21
N ILE A 59 0.29 -0.97 -18.66
CA ILE A 59 0.59 -2.10 -17.76
C ILE A 59 1.89 -1.84 -17.00
N LEU A 60 2.98 -1.47 -17.67
CA LEU A 60 4.27 -1.25 -17.01
C LEU A 60 4.17 -0.11 -15.97
N ASN A 61 3.46 0.96 -16.30
CA ASN A 61 3.21 2.07 -15.38
C ASN A 61 2.35 1.66 -14.18
N GLY A 62 1.21 0.99 -14.43
CA GLY A 62 0.32 0.52 -13.37
C GLY A 62 1.00 -0.48 -12.43
N MET A 63 1.76 -1.43 -12.98
CA MET A 63 2.54 -2.39 -12.19
C MET A 63 3.64 -1.70 -11.37
N ALA A 64 4.21 -0.60 -11.86
CA ALA A 64 5.19 0.19 -11.11
C ALA A 64 4.60 1.01 -9.97
N ILE A 65 3.38 1.53 -10.13
CA ILE A 65 2.65 2.19 -9.04
C ILE A 65 2.24 1.16 -7.98
N THR A 66 1.59 0.08 -8.38
CA THR A 66 1.05 -0.93 -7.46
C THR A 66 2.16 -1.78 -6.80
N GLY A 67 3.12 -2.28 -7.58
CA GLY A 67 4.21 -3.10 -7.08
C GLY A 67 5.28 -2.29 -6.38
N GLY A 68 5.63 -1.12 -6.93
CA GLY A 68 6.69 -0.25 -6.43
C GLY A 68 6.20 0.76 -5.40
N TYR A 69 5.57 1.84 -5.86
CA TYR A 69 5.19 2.98 -5.01
C TYR A 69 4.35 2.52 -3.81
N HIS A 70 3.36 1.67 -4.08
CA HIS A 70 2.41 1.21 -3.11
C HIS A 70 2.98 0.08 -2.22
N ARG A 71 3.10 -1.14 -2.74
CA ARG A 71 3.41 -2.31 -1.92
C ARG A 71 4.86 -2.36 -1.42
N LEU A 72 5.82 -1.91 -2.23
CA LEU A 72 7.24 -1.93 -1.86
C LEU A 72 7.61 -0.74 -0.96
N TRP A 73 7.41 0.49 -1.43
CA TRP A 73 7.89 1.68 -0.71
C TRP A 73 6.90 2.17 0.37
N ALA A 74 5.60 2.27 0.09
CA ALA A 74 4.66 2.75 1.10
C ALA A 74 4.43 1.73 2.22
N HIS A 75 4.19 0.45 1.88
CA HIS A 75 3.82 -0.58 2.87
C HIS A 75 4.93 -1.54 3.27
N ARG A 76 6.07 -1.54 2.56
CA ARG A 76 7.20 -2.44 2.85
C ARG A 76 6.75 -3.90 2.91
N ALA A 77 5.85 -4.29 2.01
CA ALA A 77 5.21 -5.61 2.01
C ALA A 77 6.16 -6.73 1.52
N TYR A 78 7.24 -6.37 0.85
CA TYR A 78 8.29 -7.27 0.39
C TYR A 78 9.60 -6.50 0.17
N GLU A 79 10.67 -7.23 -0.13
CA GLU A 79 11.96 -6.68 -0.55
C GLU A 79 12.21 -6.98 -2.02
N ALA A 80 12.88 -6.05 -2.71
CA ALA A 80 13.16 -6.16 -4.13
C ALA A 80 14.65 -5.93 -4.44
N HIS A 81 15.17 -6.71 -5.38
CA HIS A 81 16.48 -6.48 -5.99
C HIS A 81 16.54 -5.08 -6.63
N TRP A 82 17.73 -4.47 -6.64
CA TRP A 82 17.89 -3.08 -7.09
C TRP A 82 17.43 -2.86 -8.54
N SER A 83 17.57 -3.86 -9.42
CA SER A 83 17.13 -3.77 -10.81
C SER A 83 15.61 -3.57 -10.94
N LEU A 84 14.83 -4.31 -10.16
CA LEU A 84 13.37 -4.14 -10.12
C LEU A 84 12.98 -2.79 -9.51
N ARG A 85 13.74 -2.30 -8.52
CA ARG A 85 13.54 -0.97 -7.92
C ARG A 85 13.76 0.14 -8.94
N ILE A 86 14.79 0.04 -9.79
CA ILE A 86 15.01 0.99 -10.89
C ILE A 86 13.87 0.91 -11.91
N PHE A 87 13.41 -0.29 -12.26
CA PHE A 87 12.26 -0.45 -13.14
C PHE A 87 11.02 0.28 -12.58
N TYR A 88 10.66 0.04 -11.32
CA TYR A 88 9.53 0.71 -10.68
C TYR A 88 9.73 2.22 -10.55
N MET A 89 10.95 2.68 -10.30
CA MET A 89 11.29 4.09 -10.23
C MET A 89 11.00 4.81 -11.56
N LEU A 90 11.45 4.23 -12.67
CA LEU A 90 11.28 4.80 -14.01
C LEU A 90 9.81 4.75 -14.44
N PHE A 91 9.21 3.56 -14.46
CA PHE A 91 7.84 3.41 -14.94
C PHE A 91 6.80 3.99 -13.98
N GLY A 92 7.09 4.11 -12.68
CA GLY A 92 6.23 4.80 -11.72
C GLY A 92 6.23 6.32 -11.92
N ALA A 93 7.39 6.93 -12.24
CA ALA A 93 7.47 8.35 -12.58
C ALA A 93 6.66 8.69 -13.85
N MET A 94 6.41 7.71 -14.73
CA MET A 94 5.52 7.87 -15.89
C MET A 94 4.07 8.23 -15.48
N ALA A 95 3.64 7.94 -14.24
CA ALA A 95 2.32 8.29 -13.75
C ALA A 95 2.17 9.78 -13.40
N THR A 96 3.28 10.50 -13.24
CA THR A 96 3.31 11.92 -12.79
C THR A 96 2.59 12.21 -11.47
N GLN A 97 2.47 11.23 -10.58
CA GLN A 97 1.79 11.35 -9.27
C GLN A 97 2.73 11.77 -8.13
N ASN A 98 3.65 12.70 -8.37
CA ASN A 98 4.79 13.03 -7.51
C ASN A 98 5.87 11.94 -7.38
N SER A 99 6.99 12.34 -6.77
CA SER A 99 8.12 11.46 -6.45
C SER A 99 7.71 10.30 -5.54
N ILE A 100 8.50 9.22 -5.53
CA ILE A 100 8.26 8.07 -4.64
C ILE A 100 8.14 8.52 -3.18
N LEU A 101 9.05 9.41 -2.75
CA LEU A 101 9.08 9.94 -1.39
C LEU A 101 7.74 10.61 -1.02
N VAL A 102 7.29 11.56 -1.85
CA VAL A 102 6.06 12.32 -1.61
C VAL A 102 4.83 11.41 -1.66
N TRP A 103 4.73 10.55 -2.67
CA TRP A 103 3.60 9.65 -2.85
C TRP A 103 3.48 8.66 -1.69
N ALA A 104 4.57 7.96 -1.35
CA ALA A 104 4.55 6.94 -0.31
C ALA A 104 4.37 7.55 1.09
N SER A 105 4.98 8.71 1.36
CA SER A 105 4.77 9.47 2.60
C SER A 105 3.32 9.90 2.75
N GLY A 106 2.72 10.48 1.70
CA GLY A 106 1.31 10.88 1.71
C GLY A 106 0.36 9.69 1.85
N HIS A 107 0.67 8.57 1.20
CA HIS A 107 -0.12 7.35 1.31
C HIS A 107 -0.06 6.73 2.72
N ARG A 108 1.11 6.75 3.38
CA ARG A 108 1.22 6.36 4.80
C ARG A 108 0.38 7.27 5.70
N THR A 109 0.32 8.57 5.42
CA THR A 109 -0.54 9.51 6.15
C THR A 109 -2.02 9.20 5.94
N HIS A 110 -2.44 8.88 4.72
CA HIS A 110 -3.80 8.44 4.41
C HIS A 110 -4.19 7.20 5.21
N HIS A 111 -3.36 6.14 5.20
CA HIS A 111 -3.66 4.93 5.99
C HIS A 111 -3.74 5.18 7.49
N ARG A 112 -2.93 6.11 8.01
CA ARG A 112 -2.94 6.47 9.44
C ARG A 112 -4.21 7.20 9.84
N HIS A 113 -4.78 8.01 8.95
CA HIS A 113 -5.91 8.89 9.25
C HIS A 113 -7.10 8.65 8.33
N VAL A 114 -7.27 7.42 7.82
CA VAL A 114 -8.25 7.11 6.78
C VAL A 114 -9.62 7.70 7.11
N ASP A 115 -10.20 8.41 6.14
CA ASP A 115 -11.48 9.13 6.24
C ASP A 115 -11.55 10.32 7.20
N ASP A 116 -10.48 10.68 7.91
CA ASP A 116 -10.42 11.92 8.69
C ASP A 116 -10.44 13.13 7.76
N VAL A 117 -11.40 14.04 7.91
CA VAL A 117 -11.61 15.15 6.97
C VAL A 117 -10.47 16.19 6.98
N ASP A 118 -9.72 16.27 8.09
CA ASP A 118 -8.70 17.27 8.33
C ASP A 118 -7.28 16.69 8.20
N HIS A 119 -7.11 15.38 8.40
CA HIS A 119 -5.79 14.73 8.42
C HIS A 119 -5.55 13.75 7.27
N ASP A 120 -6.60 13.21 6.64
CA ASP A 120 -6.47 12.41 5.42
C ASP A 120 -6.29 13.35 4.21
N PRO A 121 -5.19 13.25 3.44
CA PRO A 121 -4.97 14.08 2.26
C PRO A 121 -6.12 14.00 1.25
N TYR A 122 -6.80 12.84 1.15
CA TYR A 122 -7.86 12.59 0.17
C TYR A 122 -9.08 11.88 0.78
N SER A 123 -9.47 12.30 2.00
CA SER A 123 -10.66 11.80 2.71
C SER A 123 -11.87 11.64 1.79
N SER A 124 -12.37 10.42 1.67
CA SER A 124 -13.57 10.12 0.88
C SER A 124 -14.84 10.77 1.47
N LYS A 125 -14.84 11.09 2.77
CA LYS A 125 -15.94 11.78 3.46
C LYS A 125 -16.16 13.21 2.96
N ARG A 126 -15.18 13.80 2.27
CA ARG A 126 -15.30 15.10 1.61
C ARG A 126 -15.96 15.02 0.23
N GLY A 127 -16.36 13.82 -0.20
CA GLY A 127 -17.13 13.57 -1.42
C GLY A 127 -16.27 13.10 -2.60
N PHE A 128 -16.95 12.57 -3.61
CA PHE A 128 -16.34 11.86 -4.74
C PHE A 128 -15.31 12.73 -5.47
N TRP A 129 -15.71 13.94 -5.88
CA TRP A 129 -14.83 14.83 -6.64
C TRP A 129 -13.62 15.29 -5.85
N PHE A 130 -13.75 15.41 -4.53
CA PHE A 130 -12.63 15.75 -3.67
C PHE A 130 -11.59 14.64 -3.67
N SER A 131 -11.98 13.41 -3.32
CA SER A 131 -11.03 12.29 -3.23
C SER A 131 -10.54 11.80 -4.60
N HIS A 132 -11.32 12.00 -5.67
CA HIS A 132 -10.90 11.67 -7.03
C HIS A 132 -9.79 12.60 -7.55
N ILE A 133 -9.98 13.92 -7.47
CA ILE A 133 -9.04 14.88 -8.09
C ILE A 133 -8.89 16.19 -7.31
N GLY A 134 -9.95 16.63 -6.63
CA GLY A 134 -10.02 17.95 -5.99
C GLY A 134 -8.94 18.18 -4.95
N TRP A 135 -8.53 17.14 -4.22
CA TRP A 135 -7.48 17.21 -3.22
C TRP A 135 -6.11 17.65 -3.76
N MET A 136 -5.83 17.41 -5.04
CA MET A 136 -4.57 17.81 -5.69
C MET A 136 -4.60 19.23 -6.29
N LEU A 137 -5.80 19.78 -6.51
CA LEU A 137 -5.99 21.08 -7.17
C LEU A 137 -5.66 22.27 -6.26
N ARG A 138 -5.60 22.06 -4.96
CA ARG A 138 -5.31 23.11 -3.96
C ARG A 138 -4.33 22.59 -2.92
N LYS A 139 -3.65 23.51 -2.25
CA LYS A 139 -2.67 23.20 -1.20
C LYS A 139 -3.37 23.06 0.16
N TYR A 140 -4.06 21.93 0.38
CA TYR A 140 -4.67 21.61 1.68
C TYR A 140 -3.60 21.30 2.72
N GLU A 141 -3.85 21.64 3.99
CA GLU A 141 -2.90 21.34 5.08
C GLU A 141 -2.71 19.82 5.27
N SER A 142 -3.78 19.03 5.09
CA SER A 142 -3.71 17.55 5.11
C SER A 142 -2.77 16.96 4.05
N GLY A 143 -2.55 17.68 2.95
CA GLY A 143 -1.66 17.27 1.85
C GLY A 143 -0.26 17.87 1.92
N LYS A 144 0.08 18.59 3.01
CA LYS A 144 1.40 19.19 3.17
C LYS A 144 2.46 18.09 3.34
N GLU A 145 3.58 18.27 2.66
CA GLU A 145 4.69 17.34 2.72
C GLU A 145 5.29 17.28 4.13
N ASP A 146 5.21 16.11 4.76
CA ASP A 146 5.81 15.80 6.05
C ASP A 146 6.42 14.39 6.01
N PHE A 147 7.75 14.34 5.93
CA PHE A 147 8.50 13.09 5.76
C PHE A 147 8.91 12.43 7.08
N ARG A 148 8.40 12.88 8.24
CA ARG A 148 8.69 12.26 9.55
C ARG A 148 8.24 10.80 9.61
N ASN A 149 7.26 10.40 8.81
CA ASN A 149 6.78 9.02 8.69
C ASN A 149 7.59 8.17 7.68
N ALA A 150 8.65 8.70 7.07
CA ALA A 150 9.39 8.08 5.98
C ALA A 150 10.93 8.13 6.09
N PRO A 151 11.55 7.91 7.27
CA PRO A 151 13.01 7.92 7.40
C PRO A 151 13.71 6.82 6.58
N ASP A 152 13.02 5.71 6.34
CA ASP A 152 13.49 4.63 5.46
C ASP A 152 13.55 5.05 3.98
N LEU A 153 12.65 5.93 3.53
CA LEU A 153 12.66 6.45 2.16
C LEU A 153 13.72 7.53 1.98
N LEU A 154 13.95 8.36 3.01
CA LEU A 154 15.01 9.38 3.01
C LEU A 154 16.42 8.75 2.95
N SER A 155 16.57 7.53 3.46
CA SER A 155 17.84 6.76 3.43
C SER A 155 17.98 5.87 2.19
N ASP A 156 16.95 5.78 1.33
CA ASP A 156 16.98 4.99 0.12
C ASP A 156 17.59 5.79 -1.06
N PRO A 157 18.78 5.42 -1.58
CA PRO A 157 19.45 6.18 -2.63
C PRO A 157 18.68 6.19 -3.96
N ILE A 158 17.89 5.14 -4.27
CA ILE A 158 17.09 5.08 -5.50
C ILE A 158 15.93 6.08 -5.39
N VAL A 159 15.27 6.10 -4.24
CA VAL A 159 14.16 7.04 -3.97
C VAL A 159 14.67 8.48 -4.00
N MET A 160 15.80 8.76 -3.35
CA MET A 160 16.34 10.12 -3.31
C MET A 160 16.91 10.59 -4.66
N PHE A 161 17.48 9.68 -5.46
CA PHE A 161 17.84 9.98 -6.84
C PHE A 161 16.60 10.39 -7.65
N GLN A 162 15.52 9.60 -7.55
CA GLN A 162 14.28 9.89 -8.25
C GLN A 162 13.65 11.21 -7.80
N HIS A 163 13.63 11.49 -6.50
CA HIS A 163 13.09 12.73 -5.95
C HIS A 163 13.88 13.95 -6.46
N LYS A 164 15.22 13.89 -6.45
CA LYS A 164 16.10 14.97 -6.92
C LYS A 164 15.99 15.22 -8.43
N HIS A 165 15.81 14.16 -9.23
CA HIS A 165 15.77 14.22 -10.69
C HIS A 165 14.35 14.03 -11.26
N TYR A 166 13.32 14.24 -10.44
CA TYR A 166 11.95 13.82 -10.73
C TYR A 166 11.42 14.37 -12.06
N LEU A 167 11.57 15.68 -12.30
CA LEU A 167 11.11 16.30 -13.54
C LEU A 167 11.81 15.71 -14.78
N ALA A 168 13.13 15.49 -14.71
CA ALA A 168 13.88 14.92 -15.82
C ALA A 168 13.43 13.49 -16.14
N ILE A 169 13.20 12.68 -15.10
CA ILE A 169 12.70 11.30 -15.27
C ILE A 169 11.26 11.32 -15.82
N VAL A 170 10.39 12.20 -15.32
CA VAL A 170 9.02 12.37 -15.82
C VAL A 170 9.02 12.69 -17.31
N LEU A 171 9.84 13.66 -17.75
CA LEU A 171 9.95 14.03 -19.16
C LEU A 171 10.54 12.91 -20.01
N ALA A 172 11.58 12.24 -19.52
CA ALA A 172 12.17 11.09 -20.21
C ALA A 172 11.15 9.97 -20.41
N MET A 173 10.33 9.65 -19.41
CA MET A 173 9.39 8.54 -19.47
C MET A 173 8.07 8.87 -20.17
N ASN A 174 7.61 10.13 -20.12
CA ASN A 174 6.35 10.54 -20.78
C ASN A 174 6.54 11.09 -22.19
N VAL A 175 7.73 11.59 -22.54
CA VAL A 175 8.02 12.18 -23.85
C VAL A 175 9.15 11.42 -24.55
N GLY A 176 10.30 11.28 -23.90
CA GLY A 176 11.47 10.64 -24.50
C GLY A 176 11.22 9.19 -24.95
N LEU A 177 10.66 8.36 -24.06
CA LEU A 177 10.38 6.96 -24.33
C LEU A 177 9.31 6.76 -25.43
N PRO A 178 8.15 7.44 -25.39
CA PRO A 178 7.20 7.38 -26.50
C PRO A 178 7.77 7.87 -27.84
N LEU A 179 8.58 8.94 -27.86
CA LEU A 179 9.24 9.39 -29.09
C LEU A 179 10.21 8.34 -29.64
N LEU A 180 11.00 7.70 -28.77
CA LEU A 180 11.93 6.64 -29.16
C LEU A 180 11.18 5.44 -29.75
N ILE A 181 10.15 4.94 -29.06
CA ILE A 181 9.33 3.82 -29.55
C ILE A 181 8.68 4.19 -30.88
N GLY A 182 8.08 5.39 -30.96
CA GLY A 182 7.46 5.91 -32.17
C GLY A 182 8.41 5.98 -33.36
N ALA A 183 9.65 6.41 -33.15
CA ALA A 183 10.68 6.45 -34.18
C ALA A 183 11.08 5.03 -34.65
N MET A 184 11.17 4.07 -33.72
CA MET A 184 11.51 2.67 -34.05
C MET A 184 10.41 1.97 -34.86
N VAL A 185 9.14 2.30 -34.62
CA VAL A 185 7.99 1.66 -35.29
C VAL A 185 7.46 2.45 -36.49
N GLY A 186 8.01 3.63 -36.75
CA GLY A 186 7.60 4.51 -37.85
C GLY A 186 6.30 5.30 -37.61
N ASP A 187 5.81 5.36 -36.37
CA ASP A 187 4.59 6.09 -35.99
C ASP A 187 4.83 6.94 -34.72
N VAL A 188 5.58 8.02 -34.89
CA VAL A 188 5.95 8.92 -33.78
C VAL A 188 4.74 9.57 -33.14
N TRP A 189 3.83 10.10 -33.96
CA TRP A 189 2.66 10.85 -33.46
C TRP A 189 1.62 9.93 -32.84
N GLY A 190 1.32 8.78 -33.46
CA GLY A 190 0.40 7.81 -32.89
C GLY A 190 0.87 7.30 -31.53
N VAL A 191 2.16 6.94 -31.40
CA VAL A 191 2.72 6.48 -30.13
C VAL A 191 2.77 7.60 -29.08
N LEU A 192 3.13 8.82 -29.46
CA LEU A 192 3.16 9.95 -28.51
C LEU A 192 1.75 10.31 -28.02
N LEU A 193 0.75 10.29 -28.88
CA LEU A 193 -0.64 10.60 -28.52
C LEU A 193 -1.29 9.49 -27.70
N LEU A 194 -1.16 8.21 -28.11
CA LEU A 194 -1.75 7.09 -27.38
C LEU A 194 -0.90 6.67 -26.17
N GLY A 195 0.36 6.30 -26.39
CA GLY A 195 1.28 5.82 -25.34
C GLY A 195 1.81 6.93 -24.42
N GLY A 196 1.86 8.17 -24.90
CA GLY A 196 2.17 9.36 -24.10
C GLY A 196 0.91 9.97 -23.48
N LEU A 197 0.16 10.77 -24.24
CA LEU A 197 -0.91 11.63 -23.70
C LEU A 197 -2.12 10.85 -23.15
N PHE A 198 -2.74 9.98 -23.95
CA PHE A 198 -3.95 9.27 -23.53
C PHE A 198 -3.69 8.28 -22.39
N ARG A 199 -2.58 7.54 -22.47
CA ARG A 199 -2.10 6.68 -21.38
C ARG A 199 -1.90 7.44 -20.07
N LEU A 200 -1.46 8.70 -20.11
CA LEU A 200 -1.32 9.52 -18.90
C LEU A 200 -2.67 9.79 -18.24
N VAL A 201 -3.64 10.25 -19.04
CA VAL A 201 -5.01 10.52 -18.57
C VAL A 201 -5.66 9.24 -18.04
N TYR A 202 -5.51 8.13 -18.77
CA TYR A 202 -5.97 6.81 -18.33
C TYR A 202 -5.35 6.40 -16.98
N SER A 203 -4.04 6.51 -16.84
CA SER A 203 -3.31 6.17 -15.60
C SER A 203 -3.76 7.01 -14.40
N HIS A 204 -3.97 8.31 -14.59
CA HIS A 204 -4.50 9.21 -13.56
C HIS A 204 -5.87 8.75 -13.09
N HIS A 205 -6.85 8.63 -13.99
CA HIS A 205 -8.21 8.29 -13.58
C HIS A 205 -8.35 6.87 -13.01
N THR A 206 -7.62 5.90 -13.57
CA THR A 206 -7.57 4.53 -13.01
C THR A 206 -7.03 4.54 -11.58
N THR A 207 -5.94 5.26 -11.30
CA THR A 207 -5.42 5.37 -9.93
C THR A 207 -6.38 6.14 -9.02
N PHE A 208 -6.96 7.24 -9.50
CA PHE A 208 -7.87 8.08 -8.71
C PHE A 208 -9.17 7.37 -8.34
N PHE A 209 -9.58 6.35 -9.10
CA PHE A 209 -10.70 5.49 -8.72
C PHE A 209 -10.46 4.72 -7.43
N ILE A 210 -9.22 4.47 -7.03
CA ILE A 210 -8.93 3.85 -5.73
C ILE A 210 -9.32 4.79 -4.59
N ASN A 211 -8.91 6.06 -4.66
CA ASN A 211 -9.25 7.05 -3.62
C ASN A 211 -10.75 7.41 -3.60
N SER A 212 -11.47 7.18 -4.70
CA SER A 212 -12.87 7.56 -4.87
C SER A 212 -13.82 6.37 -4.91
N LEU A 213 -13.93 5.69 -6.05
CA LEU A 213 -14.86 4.56 -6.21
C LEU A 213 -14.57 3.42 -5.24
N ALA A 214 -13.31 3.10 -4.93
CA ALA A 214 -13.01 2.04 -3.96
C ALA A 214 -13.37 2.42 -2.51
N HIS A 215 -13.76 3.67 -2.24
CA HIS A 215 -14.35 4.12 -0.97
C HIS A 215 -15.86 4.33 -1.04
N MET A 216 -16.52 3.96 -2.15
CA MET A 216 -17.94 4.22 -2.38
C MET A 216 -18.71 3.00 -2.92
N TRP A 217 -18.09 2.22 -3.80
CA TRP A 217 -18.74 1.14 -4.54
C TRP A 217 -18.01 -0.20 -4.37
N GLY A 218 -18.69 -1.18 -3.78
CA GLY A 218 -18.17 -2.52 -3.51
C GLY A 218 -18.69 -3.11 -2.20
N SER A 219 -18.03 -4.14 -1.70
CA SER A 219 -18.37 -4.81 -0.44
C SER A 219 -17.37 -4.50 0.68
N ARG A 220 -17.78 -4.73 1.94
CA ARG A 220 -16.89 -4.62 3.12
C ARG A 220 -16.78 -5.94 3.86
N PRO A 221 -16.06 -6.93 3.30
CA PRO A 221 -15.98 -8.26 3.89
C PRO A 221 -15.07 -8.35 5.13
N TYR A 222 -14.20 -7.39 5.40
CA TYR A 222 -13.21 -7.48 6.50
C TYR A 222 -13.35 -6.43 7.59
N THR A 223 -13.77 -5.20 7.25
CA THR A 223 -13.98 -4.14 8.24
C THR A 223 -14.98 -3.10 7.75
N ASP A 224 -15.71 -2.49 8.68
CA ASP A 224 -16.59 -1.34 8.49
C ASP A 224 -16.06 -0.05 9.19
N GLU A 225 -14.88 -0.11 9.80
CA GLU A 225 -14.25 1.02 10.52
C GLU A 225 -13.90 2.20 9.61
N ASN A 226 -13.69 1.93 8.33
CA ASN A 226 -13.45 2.93 7.30
C ASN A 226 -14.29 2.67 6.05
N THR A 227 -14.20 3.59 5.10
CA THR A 227 -15.08 3.60 3.94
C THR A 227 -14.64 2.66 2.82
N ALA A 228 -13.43 2.11 2.86
CA ALA A 228 -12.85 1.29 1.82
C ALA A 228 -13.70 0.05 1.52
N ARG A 229 -13.75 -0.34 0.25
CA ARG A 229 -14.58 -1.42 -0.28
C ARG A 229 -13.79 -2.28 -1.26
N ASP A 230 -14.10 -3.56 -1.26
CA ASP A 230 -13.61 -4.51 -2.26
C ASP A 230 -14.49 -4.46 -3.51
N ASN A 231 -13.85 -4.33 -4.67
CA ASN A 231 -14.50 -4.29 -5.96
C ASN A 231 -13.63 -4.95 -7.05
N GLY A 232 -14.06 -6.14 -7.49
CA GLY A 232 -13.35 -6.91 -8.51
C GLY A 232 -13.37 -6.27 -9.91
N PHE A 233 -14.39 -5.45 -10.22
CA PHE A 233 -14.43 -4.73 -11.50
C PHE A 233 -13.41 -3.59 -11.50
N LEU A 234 -13.31 -2.82 -10.42
CA LEU A 234 -12.25 -1.82 -10.26
C LEU A 234 -10.86 -2.46 -10.26
N ALA A 235 -10.71 -3.65 -9.68
CA ALA A 235 -9.44 -4.38 -9.66
C ALA A 235 -8.88 -4.65 -11.07
N LEU A 236 -9.73 -4.81 -12.10
CA LEU A 236 -9.29 -4.99 -13.49
C LEU A 236 -8.53 -3.77 -14.02
N PHE A 237 -9.05 -2.57 -13.78
CA PHE A 237 -8.46 -1.32 -14.25
C PHE A 237 -7.32 -0.82 -13.35
N THR A 238 -7.28 -1.30 -12.12
CA THR A 238 -6.34 -0.84 -11.09
C THR A 238 -5.30 -1.89 -10.74
N TYR A 239 -5.13 -2.90 -11.59
CA TYR A 239 -4.09 -3.93 -11.46
C TYR A 239 -4.12 -4.65 -10.10
N GLY A 240 -5.32 -4.87 -9.55
CA GLY A 240 -5.56 -5.56 -8.27
C GLY A 240 -5.86 -4.66 -7.08
N GLU A 241 -5.70 -3.34 -7.20
CA GLU A 241 -5.87 -2.42 -6.08
C GLU A 241 -7.33 -2.22 -5.64
N GLY A 242 -8.28 -2.68 -6.46
CA GLY A 242 -9.72 -2.64 -6.14
C GLY A 242 -10.16 -3.48 -4.95
N TYR A 243 -9.35 -4.40 -4.41
CA TYR A 243 -9.62 -5.09 -3.14
C TYR A 243 -9.21 -4.23 -1.93
N HIS A 244 -9.85 -3.06 -1.85
CA HIS A 244 -9.40 -1.98 -0.99
C HIS A 244 -9.83 -2.15 0.47
N ASN A 245 -10.94 -2.85 0.74
CA ASN A 245 -11.35 -3.14 2.11
C ASN A 245 -10.36 -4.07 2.79
N TYR A 246 -9.91 -5.13 2.09
CA TYR A 246 -8.85 -5.99 2.59
C TYR A 246 -7.56 -5.19 2.84
N HIS A 247 -7.16 -4.41 1.84
CA HIS A 247 -5.93 -3.65 1.88
C HIS A 247 -5.87 -2.71 3.09
N HIS A 248 -6.95 -1.98 3.39
CA HIS A 248 -6.97 -1.03 4.50
C HIS A 248 -6.81 -1.66 5.89
N ILE A 249 -7.35 -2.86 6.12
CA ILE A 249 -7.17 -3.57 7.40
C ILE A 249 -5.82 -4.33 7.46
N PHE A 250 -5.34 -4.83 6.32
CA PHE A 250 -4.20 -5.74 6.21
C PHE A 250 -3.09 -5.17 5.32
N GLN A 251 -2.81 -3.87 5.45
CA GLN A 251 -1.96 -3.08 4.55
C GLN A 251 -0.53 -3.60 4.36
N TYR A 252 -0.03 -4.41 5.30
CA TYR A 252 1.32 -4.99 5.21
C TYR A 252 1.39 -6.29 4.38
N ASP A 253 0.26 -6.88 3.96
CA ASP A 253 0.25 -8.03 3.05
C ASP A 253 0.69 -7.58 1.65
N TYR A 254 1.53 -8.37 0.98
CA TYR A 254 1.94 -8.06 -0.40
C TYR A 254 0.81 -8.25 -1.42
N ARG A 255 -0.33 -8.80 -1.00
CA ARG A 255 -1.52 -9.05 -1.83
C ARG A 255 -2.62 -8.09 -1.42
N ASN A 256 -3.34 -7.58 -2.42
CA ASN A 256 -4.66 -6.99 -2.17
C ASN A 256 -5.73 -8.05 -2.45
N GLY A 257 -5.64 -8.75 -3.59
CA GLY A 257 -6.48 -9.90 -3.88
C GLY A 257 -5.91 -11.16 -3.25
N ILE A 258 -6.38 -11.56 -2.06
CA ILE A 258 -5.84 -12.74 -1.36
C ILE A 258 -6.17 -14.08 -2.01
N ARG A 259 -7.28 -14.19 -2.73
CA ARG A 259 -7.71 -15.44 -3.36
C ARG A 259 -6.95 -15.64 -4.67
N TRP A 260 -6.77 -16.90 -5.06
CA TRP A 260 -6.02 -17.24 -6.27
C TRP A 260 -6.67 -16.68 -7.55
N TYR A 261 -8.01 -16.66 -7.60
CA TYR A 261 -8.81 -16.17 -8.72
C TYR A 261 -9.09 -14.66 -8.68
N GLN A 262 -8.78 -13.98 -7.59
CA GLN A 262 -8.90 -12.52 -7.51
C GLN A 262 -7.83 -11.89 -8.38
N PHE A 263 -8.26 -11.11 -9.37
CA PHE A 263 -7.39 -10.47 -10.35
C PHE A 263 -6.49 -9.46 -9.64
N ASP A 264 -5.23 -9.82 -9.49
CA ASP A 264 -4.18 -9.02 -8.88
C ASP A 264 -2.87 -9.39 -9.59
N PRO A 265 -2.64 -8.83 -10.80
CA PRO A 265 -1.43 -9.11 -11.57
C PRO A 265 -0.16 -8.75 -10.80
N THR A 266 -0.22 -7.72 -9.94
CA THR A 266 0.91 -7.30 -9.10
C THR A 266 1.31 -8.38 -8.10
N LYS A 267 0.34 -9.04 -7.44
CA LYS A 267 0.60 -10.22 -6.60
C LYS A 267 1.30 -11.31 -7.39
N TRP A 268 0.81 -11.62 -8.60
CA TRP A 268 1.37 -12.70 -9.40
C TRP A 268 2.79 -12.38 -9.88
N LEU A 269 3.05 -11.13 -10.29
CA LEU A 269 4.40 -10.68 -10.64
C LEU A 269 5.35 -10.80 -9.44
N ILE A 270 4.98 -10.25 -8.28
CA ILE A 270 5.81 -10.31 -7.07
C ILE A 270 6.09 -11.77 -6.68
N LEU A 271 5.09 -12.65 -6.76
CA LEU A 271 5.27 -14.07 -6.45
C LEU A 271 6.21 -14.76 -7.45
N ALA A 272 6.00 -14.58 -8.75
CA ALA A 272 6.82 -15.19 -9.79
C ALA A 272 8.29 -14.76 -9.70
N LEU A 273 8.53 -13.47 -9.44
CA LEU A 273 9.88 -12.93 -9.24
C LEU A 273 10.57 -13.47 -7.97
N SER A 274 9.80 -14.01 -7.02
CA SER A 274 10.37 -14.58 -5.80
C SER A 274 11.00 -15.95 -6.04
N TRP A 275 10.52 -16.69 -7.05
CA TRP A 275 11.08 -17.98 -7.46
C TRP A 275 12.51 -17.86 -8.01
N VAL A 276 12.85 -16.70 -8.58
CA VAL A 276 14.19 -16.38 -9.08
C VAL A 276 14.97 -15.45 -8.14
N GLY A 277 14.43 -15.18 -6.94
CA GLY A 277 15.09 -14.40 -5.89
C GLY A 277 15.20 -12.89 -6.14
N ILE A 278 14.48 -12.36 -7.15
CA ILE A 278 14.39 -10.92 -7.43
C ILE A 278 13.53 -10.23 -6.36
N THR A 279 12.49 -10.89 -5.86
CA THR A 279 11.70 -10.44 -4.70
C THR A 279 11.88 -11.41 -3.54
N ARG A 280 11.86 -10.88 -2.31
CA ARG A 280 12.11 -11.65 -1.07
C ARG A 280 11.24 -11.14 0.07
N ASN A 281 11.15 -11.91 1.15
CA ASN A 281 10.44 -11.52 2.38
C ASN A 281 9.00 -11.04 2.13
N LEU A 282 8.27 -11.73 1.26
CA LEU A 282 6.86 -11.44 0.94
C LEU A 282 6.00 -11.63 2.19
N LYS A 283 5.54 -10.53 2.78
CA LYS A 283 4.70 -10.53 3.99
C LYS A 283 3.29 -10.98 3.67
N ARG A 284 2.74 -11.91 4.45
CA ARG A 284 1.35 -12.37 4.36
C ARG A 284 0.68 -12.22 5.71
N CYS A 285 -0.57 -11.78 5.71
CA CYS A 285 -1.38 -11.79 6.91
C CYS A 285 -1.68 -13.24 7.33
N PRO A 286 -1.65 -13.55 8.64
CA PRO A 286 -2.06 -14.86 9.13
C PRO A 286 -3.50 -15.18 8.75
N GLU A 287 -3.76 -16.38 8.25
CA GLU A 287 -5.10 -16.79 7.81
C GLU A 287 -6.15 -16.65 8.93
N PHE A 288 -5.77 -16.98 10.16
CA PHE A 288 -6.62 -16.80 11.33
C PHE A 288 -7.09 -15.35 11.50
N ALA A 289 -6.22 -14.35 11.30
CA ALA A 289 -6.59 -12.95 11.43
C ALA A 289 -7.57 -12.52 10.33
N ILE A 290 -7.37 -13.03 9.12
CA ILE A 290 -8.24 -12.80 7.97
C ILE A 290 -9.63 -13.39 8.23
N GLU A 291 -9.70 -14.65 8.65
CA GLU A 291 -10.96 -15.35 8.94
C GLU A 291 -11.70 -14.73 10.13
N LYS A 292 -10.97 -14.33 11.19
CA LYS A 292 -11.54 -13.58 12.30
C LYS A 292 -12.24 -12.31 11.81
N ALA A 293 -11.56 -11.50 11.01
CA ALA A 293 -12.12 -10.24 10.48
C ALA A 293 -13.37 -10.49 9.62
N LYS A 294 -13.33 -11.50 8.75
CA LYS A 294 -14.50 -11.91 7.94
C LYS A 294 -15.68 -12.33 8.81
N LEU A 295 -15.46 -13.22 9.76
CA LEU A 295 -16.51 -13.73 10.65
C LEU A 295 -17.13 -12.59 11.46
N THR A 296 -16.31 -11.68 12.02
CA THR A 296 -16.82 -10.49 12.71
C THR A 296 -17.73 -9.66 11.81
N MET A 297 -17.35 -9.41 10.55
CA MET A 297 -18.22 -8.69 9.61
C MET A 297 -19.48 -9.47 9.23
N GLN A 298 -19.40 -10.80 9.12
CA GLN A 298 -20.57 -11.63 8.84
C GLN A 298 -21.59 -11.59 9.97
N PHE A 299 -21.15 -11.64 11.24
CA PHE A 299 -22.03 -11.46 12.40
C PHE A 299 -22.73 -10.10 12.36
N LYS A 300 -21.98 -9.00 12.19
CA LYS A 300 -22.56 -7.65 12.06
C LYS A 300 -23.59 -7.54 10.93
N GLN A 301 -23.28 -8.11 9.77
CA GLN A 301 -24.20 -8.10 8.62
C GLN A 301 -25.45 -8.96 8.86
N ALA A 302 -25.30 -10.11 9.52
CA ALA A 302 -26.43 -10.97 9.88
C ALA A 302 -27.36 -10.25 10.88
N GLU A 303 -26.81 -9.63 11.92
CA GLU A 303 -27.58 -8.84 12.89
C GLU A 303 -28.32 -7.69 12.21
N SER A 304 -27.64 -6.93 11.34
CA SER A 304 -28.26 -5.84 10.57
C SER A 304 -29.36 -6.33 9.62
N LYS A 305 -29.23 -7.51 9.02
CA LYS A 305 -30.31 -8.07 8.18
C LYS A 305 -31.50 -8.49 9.03
N LEU A 306 -31.27 -9.13 10.18
CA LEU A 306 -32.34 -9.54 11.08
C LEU A 306 -33.08 -8.35 11.70
N SER A 307 -32.42 -7.20 11.91
CA SER A 307 -33.08 -6.00 12.43
C SER A 307 -34.02 -5.33 11.41
N LEU A 308 -33.84 -5.60 10.11
CA LEU A 308 -34.72 -5.11 9.04
C LEU A 308 -35.95 -5.99 8.79
N ILE A 309 -36.00 -7.20 9.36
CA ILE A 309 -37.15 -8.10 9.22
C ILE A 309 -38.29 -7.63 10.13
N ALA A 310 -39.51 -7.61 9.58
CA ALA A 310 -40.69 -7.18 10.30
C ALA A 310 -40.96 -8.02 11.57
N VAL A 311 -41.36 -7.34 12.64
CA VAL A 311 -41.76 -7.96 13.91
C VAL A 311 -42.97 -8.85 13.67
N GLY A 312 -42.92 -10.10 14.16
CA GLY A 312 -43.99 -11.10 13.99
C GLY A 312 -43.70 -12.18 12.93
N HIS A 313 -42.57 -12.12 12.24
CA HIS A 313 -42.15 -13.22 11.36
C HIS A 313 -41.87 -14.48 12.18
N ALA A 314 -42.58 -15.58 11.87
CA ALA A 314 -42.62 -16.80 12.68
C ALA A 314 -41.25 -17.39 13.01
N GLN A 315 -40.24 -17.19 12.15
CA GLN A 315 -38.89 -17.72 12.33
C GLN A 315 -37.89 -16.70 12.90
N LEU A 316 -38.26 -15.42 13.08
CA LEU A 316 -37.31 -14.36 13.43
C LEU A 316 -36.61 -14.62 14.77
N GLU A 317 -37.38 -14.99 15.80
CA GLU A 317 -36.82 -15.30 17.12
C GLU A 317 -35.92 -16.54 17.09
N SER A 318 -36.27 -17.55 16.26
CA SER A 318 -35.42 -18.73 16.08
C SER A 318 -34.09 -18.40 15.41
N TRP A 319 -34.08 -17.47 14.45
CA TRP A 319 -32.86 -17.03 13.77
C TRP A 319 -32.00 -16.16 14.67
N ARG A 320 -32.61 -15.27 15.47
CA ARG A 320 -31.91 -14.49 16.50
C ARG A 320 -31.24 -15.39 17.52
N ALA A 321 -31.96 -16.38 18.05
CA ALA A 321 -31.40 -17.32 19.01
C ALA A 321 -30.20 -18.09 18.43
N LYS A 322 -30.29 -18.58 17.18
CA LYS A 322 -29.18 -19.24 16.50
C LYS A 322 -27.98 -18.30 16.30
N LEU A 323 -28.23 -17.06 15.88
CA LEU A 323 -27.15 -16.09 15.69
C LEU A 323 -26.44 -15.74 17.00
N THR A 324 -27.19 -15.56 18.08
CA THR A 324 -26.63 -15.35 19.43
C THR A 324 -25.78 -16.54 19.86
N GLN A 325 -26.27 -17.77 19.68
CA GLN A 325 -25.53 -18.99 20.01
C GLN A 325 -24.20 -19.08 19.23
N GLU A 326 -24.21 -18.82 17.93
CA GLU A 326 -22.99 -18.82 17.11
C GLU A 326 -22.02 -17.69 17.52
N SER A 327 -22.54 -16.52 17.90
CA SER A 327 -21.74 -15.38 18.37
C SER A 327 -21.07 -15.66 19.71
N GLU A 328 -21.78 -16.32 20.63
CA GLU A 328 -21.24 -16.80 21.91
C GLU A 328 -20.15 -17.84 21.68
N HIS A 329 -20.39 -18.82 20.80
CA HIS A 329 -19.39 -19.83 20.45
C HIS A 329 -18.13 -19.20 19.84
N PHE A 330 -18.30 -18.26 18.91
CA PHE A 330 -17.18 -17.51 18.34
C PHE A 330 -16.39 -16.74 19.41
N SER A 331 -17.09 -16.08 20.34
CA SER A 331 -16.47 -15.34 21.45
C SER A 331 -15.65 -16.26 22.38
N GLN A 332 -16.15 -17.48 22.63
CA GLN A 332 -15.41 -18.49 23.38
C GLN A 332 -14.14 -18.92 22.63
N VAL A 333 -14.24 -19.25 21.34
CA VAL A 333 -13.08 -19.62 20.51
C VAL A 333 -12.02 -18.50 20.48
N MET A 334 -12.44 -17.22 20.43
CA MET A 334 -11.51 -16.09 20.51
C MET A 334 -10.81 -15.98 21.87
N THR A 335 -11.52 -16.29 22.95
CA THR A 335 -10.97 -16.33 24.32
C THR A 335 -9.94 -17.45 24.44
N ASP A 336 -10.29 -18.67 24.02
CA ASP A 336 -9.42 -19.84 24.05
C ASP A 336 -8.15 -19.59 23.23
N TRP A 337 -8.29 -18.99 22.05
CA TRP A 337 -7.16 -18.61 21.21
C TRP A 337 -6.25 -17.59 21.90
N SER A 338 -6.81 -16.58 22.57
CA SER A 338 -6.02 -15.57 23.29
C SER A 338 -5.21 -16.20 24.42
N GLN A 339 -5.84 -17.08 25.20
CA GLN A 339 -5.18 -17.82 26.28
C GLN A 339 -4.07 -18.73 25.74
N LEU A 340 -4.33 -19.47 24.67
CA LEU A 340 -3.33 -20.34 24.05
C LEU A 340 -2.14 -19.54 23.50
N LYS A 341 -2.40 -18.38 22.91
CA LYS A 341 -1.38 -17.46 22.40
C LYS A 341 -0.51 -16.90 23.52
N GLU A 342 -1.10 -16.50 24.64
CA GLU A 342 -0.38 -16.05 25.83
C GLU A 342 0.50 -17.16 26.42
N ALA A 343 -0.06 -18.37 26.57
CA ALA A 343 0.68 -19.54 27.04
C ALA A 343 1.87 -19.86 26.11
N TRP A 344 1.66 -19.80 24.79
CA TRP A 344 2.70 -20.01 23.80
C TRP A 344 3.83 -18.97 23.89
N TYR A 345 3.49 -17.68 24.05
CA TYR A 345 4.51 -16.64 24.27
C TYR A 345 5.28 -16.83 25.57
N GLY A 346 4.58 -17.21 26.65
CA GLY A 346 5.21 -17.57 27.91
C GLY A 346 6.24 -18.68 27.74
N GLU A 347 5.89 -19.74 27.01
CA GLU A 347 6.79 -20.85 26.71
C GLU A 347 7.99 -20.43 25.86
N LYS A 348 7.76 -19.63 24.81
CA LYS A 348 8.86 -19.10 23.97
C LYS A 348 9.83 -18.24 24.78
N LYS A 349 9.34 -17.44 25.71
CA LYS A 349 10.16 -16.64 26.63
C LYS A 349 11.02 -17.55 27.53
N ARG A 350 10.43 -18.62 28.09
CA ARG A 350 11.18 -19.61 28.89
C ARG A 350 12.30 -20.27 28.08
N GLN A 351 12.01 -20.70 26.85
CA GLN A 351 13.01 -21.31 25.97
C GLN A 351 14.17 -20.35 25.64
N LEU A 352 13.88 -19.07 25.43
CA LEU A 352 14.91 -18.05 25.21
C LEU A 352 15.80 -17.85 26.43
N LEU A 353 15.20 -17.79 27.62
CA LEU A 353 15.94 -17.69 28.89
C LEU A 353 16.84 -18.92 29.09
N GLN A 354 16.32 -20.12 28.86
CA GLN A 354 17.10 -21.35 28.97
C GLN A 354 18.31 -21.36 28.01
N LYS A 355 18.11 -20.97 26.74
CA LYS A 355 19.22 -20.83 25.78
C LYS A 355 20.26 -19.81 26.22
N TRP A 356 19.82 -18.71 26.82
CA TRP A 356 20.72 -17.69 27.35
C TRP A 356 21.52 -18.21 28.55
N GLU A 357 20.88 -18.93 29.47
CA GLU A 357 21.55 -19.58 30.62
C GLU A 357 22.59 -20.61 30.15
N GLU A 358 22.24 -21.47 29.20
CA GLU A 358 23.17 -22.44 28.60
C GLU A 358 24.38 -21.76 27.95
N ALA A 359 24.17 -20.66 27.23
CA ALA A 359 25.26 -19.89 26.63
C ALA A 359 26.16 -19.26 27.71
N ASN A 360 25.57 -18.76 28.80
CA ASN A 360 26.30 -18.23 29.94
C ASN A 360 27.16 -19.31 30.63
N PHE A 361 26.61 -20.51 30.85
CA PHE A 361 27.39 -21.64 31.38
C PHE A 361 28.57 -21.99 30.49
N ARG A 362 28.36 -22.09 29.16
CA ARG A 362 29.45 -22.35 28.20
C ARG A 362 30.55 -21.31 28.27
N ASN A 363 30.19 -20.02 28.32
CA ASN A 363 31.17 -18.93 28.45
C ASN A 363 31.97 -19.05 29.75
N ARG A 364 31.33 -19.37 30.88
CA ARG A 364 32.02 -19.59 32.16
C ARG A 364 33.00 -20.76 32.10
N PHE A 365 32.64 -21.87 31.46
CA PHE A 365 33.57 -22.99 31.24
C PHE A 365 34.78 -22.57 30.40
N GLN A 366 34.56 -21.88 29.28
CA GLN A 366 35.64 -21.38 28.42
C GLN A 366 36.56 -20.41 29.18
N GLU A 367 36.01 -19.56 30.05
CA GLU A 367 36.80 -18.65 30.87
C GLU A 367 37.69 -19.41 31.86
N ILE A 368 37.17 -20.46 32.50
CA ILE A 368 37.95 -21.32 33.41
C ILE A 368 39.07 -22.05 32.64
N GLU A 369 38.76 -22.65 31.48
CA GLU A 369 39.75 -23.30 30.63
C GLU A 369 40.85 -22.33 30.18
N TYR A 370 40.48 -21.11 29.81
CA TYR A 370 41.42 -20.05 29.47
C TYR A 370 42.31 -19.67 30.66
N ARG A 371 41.73 -19.48 31.85
CA ARG A 371 42.48 -19.19 33.08
C ARG A 371 43.47 -20.30 33.42
N LEU A 372 43.09 -21.57 33.30
CA LEU A 372 43.97 -22.73 33.50
C LEU A 372 45.11 -22.76 32.48
N LYS A 373 44.82 -22.53 31.19
CA LYS A 373 45.83 -22.43 30.14
C LYS A 373 46.86 -21.33 30.43
N MET A 374 46.38 -20.17 30.89
CA MET A 374 47.24 -19.04 31.27
C MET A 374 48.05 -19.31 32.54
N GLN A 375 47.49 -20.01 33.53
CA GLN A 375 48.23 -20.45 34.72
C GLN A 375 49.36 -21.43 34.35
N ARG A 376 49.09 -22.42 33.50
CA ARG A 376 50.11 -23.35 32.99
C ARG A 376 51.24 -22.62 32.26
N LYS A 377 50.92 -21.61 31.45
CA LYS A 377 51.93 -20.77 30.76
C LYS A 377 52.79 -19.99 31.76
N ARG A 378 52.19 -19.38 32.78
CA ARG A 378 52.91 -18.67 33.86
C ARG A 378 53.84 -19.60 34.64
N LEU A 379 53.36 -20.80 35.00
CA LEU A 379 54.17 -21.79 35.71
C LEU A 379 55.37 -22.23 34.88
N ARG A 380 55.19 -22.52 33.59
CA ARG A 380 56.32 -22.87 32.69
C ARG A 380 57.39 -21.79 32.64
N LEU A 381 56.99 -20.52 32.57
CA LEU A 381 57.93 -19.39 32.58
C LEU A 381 58.68 -19.29 33.91
N LEU A 382 57.99 -19.43 35.04
CA LEU A 382 58.59 -19.48 36.37
C LEU A 382 59.59 -20.63 36.52
N THR A 383 59.23 -21.86 36.12
CA THR A 383 60.13 -23.01 36.20
C THR A 383 61.37 -22.82 35.32
N ALA A 384 61.22 -22.24 34.13
CA ALA A 384 62.35 -21.91 33.27
C ALA A 384 63.30 -20.86 33.88
N GLN A 385 62.77 -19.91 34.66
CA GLN A 385 63.59 -18.92 35.39
C GLN A 385 64.34 -19.52 36.59
N VAL A 386 63.80 -20.55 37.23
CA VAL A 386 64.43 -21.22 38.38
C VAL A 386 65.47 -22.26 37.96
N THR A 387 65.40 -22.75 36.72
CA THR A 387 66.31 -23.77 36.17
C THR A 387 67.42 -23.21 35.28
N ALA A 388 67.43 -21.89 35.07
CA ALA A 388 68.53 -21.13 34.46
C ALA A 388 69.38 -20.50 35.56
#